data_AF-A0A2N0ZWZ4-F1
#
_entry.id   AF-A0A2N0ZWZ4-F1
#
_cell.length_a   1.000
_cell.length_b   1.000
_cell.length_c   1.000
_cell.angle_alpha   90.00
_cell.angle_beta   90.00
_cell.angle_gamma   90.00
#
_symmetry.space_group_name_H-M   'P 1'
#
loop_
_entity.id
_entity.type
_entity.pdbx_description
1 polymer ?
#
loop_
_entity_poly.entity_id
_entity_poly.type
_entity_poly.pdbx_seq_one_letter_code
_entity_poly.pdbx_strand_id
1 'polypeptide(L)' 'MSKLISKQLKEIIFQLNLAGLKSESQFLDDALKYSGSSLELYFKVSGSLSEIISNDLLKDDVLKKKIKKCNEDVSKYIQ' A
#
# COMPACT_ATOMS: atom_id res chain seq x y z
N MET A 1 -1.87 9.36 -9.60
CA MET A 1 -1.59 9.28 -8.15
C MET A 1 -0.86 10.54 -7.68
N SER A 2 -1.17 11.04 -6.48
CA SER A 2 -0.48 12.20 -5.93
C SER A 2 0.97 11.86 -5.55
N LYS A 3 1.90 12.83 -5.67
CA LYS A 3 3.32 12.65 -5.30
C LYS A 3 3.50 12.21 -3.85
N LEU A 4 2.63 12.69 -2.95
CA LEU A 4 2.64 12.35 -1.54
C LEU A 4 2.33 10.87 -1.31
N ILE A 5 1.24 10.38 -1.91
CA ILE A 5 0.83 8.98 -1.81
C ILE A 5 1.89 8.06 -2.40
N SER A 6 2.44 8.40 -3.58
CA SER A 6 3.51 7.59 -4.18
C SER A 6 4.77 7.51 -3.30
N LYS A 7 5.09 8.58 -2.56
CA LYS A 7 6.22 8.57 -1.60
C LYS A 7 5.91 7.67 -0.39
N GLN A 8 4.69 7.78 0.16
CA GLN A 8 4.25 6.93 1.28
C GLN A 8 4.26 5.45 0.90
N LEU A 9 3.78 5.10 -0.28
CA LEU A 9 3.75 3.70 -0.76
C LEU A 9 5.16 3.13 -0.92
N LYS A 10 6.10 3.89 -1.49
CA LYS A 10 7.50 3.46 -1.58
C LYS A 10 8.14 3.24 -0.21
N GLU A 11 7.84 4.10 0.76
CA GLU A 11 8.29 3.92 2.14
C GLU A 11 7.68 2.66 2.77
N ILE A 12 6.37 2.42 2.58
CA ILE A 12 5.69 1.23 3.05
C ILE A 12 6.31 -0.04 2.44
N ILE A 13 6.51 -0.07 1.12
CA ILE A 13 7.14 -1.20 0.41
C ILE A 13 8.53 -1.49 0.99
N PHE A 14 9.33 -0.45 1.24
CA PHE A 14 10.64 -0.60 1.85
C PHE A 14 10.55 -1.20 3.27
N GLN A 15 9.62 -0.72 4.09
CA GLN A 15 9.41 -1.23 5.46
C GLN A 15 8.88 -2.67 5.47
N LEU A 16 7.98 -3.03 4.55
CA LEU A 16 7.51 -4.41 4.37
C LEU A 16 8.66 -5.35 4.00
N ASN A 17 9.56 -4.92 3.12
CA ASN A 17 10.76 -5.67 2.78
C ASN A 17 11.68 -5.88 4.00
N LEU A 18 11.87 -4.85 4.83
CA LEU A 18 12.65 -4.97 6.07
C LEU A 18 12.00 -5.92 7.08
N ALA A 19 10.66 -5.95 7.12
CA ALA A 19 9.89 -6.87 7.95
C ALA A 19 9.87 -8.32 7.43
N GLY A 20 10.46 -8.59 6.26
CA GLY A 20 10.45 -9.90 5.63
C GLY A 20 9.16 -10.23 4.86
N LEU A 21 8.23 -9.28 4.75
CA LEU A 21 6.95 -9.40 4.03
C LEU A 21 7.13 -9.12 2.54
N LYS A 22 7.93 -9.99 1.90
CA LYS A 22 8.33 -9.85 0.49
C LYS A 22 7.17 -10.01 -0.48
N SER A 23 6.21 -10.88 -0.16
CA SER A 23 5.04 -11.10 -1.02
C SER A 23 4.15 -9.85 -1.03
N GLU A 24 3.86 -9.30 0.14
CA GLU A 24 3.06 -8.10 0.33
C GLU A 24 3.72 -6.87 -0.31
N SER A 25 5.04 -6.73 -0.14
CA SER A 25 5.79 -5.63 -0.77
C SER A 25 5.78 -5.74 -2.30
N GLN A 26 5.91 -6.97 -2.84
CA GLN A 26 5.85 -7.25 -4.27
C GLN A 26 4.47 -6.94 -4.84
N PHE A 27 3.39 -7.38 -4.18
CA PHE A 27 2.02 -7.08 -4.62
C PHE A 27 1.76 -5.57 -4.71
N LEU A 28 2.21 -4.81 -3.71
CA LEU A 28 2.07 -3.35 -3.72
C LEU A 28 2.91 -2.69 -4.83
N ASP A 29 4.12 -3.18 -5.07
CA ASP A 29 5.00 -2.68 -6.13
C ASP A 29 4.45 -3.00 -7.52
N ASP A 30 3.87 -4.18 -7.70
CA ASP A 30 3.21 -4.59 -8.95
C ASP A 30 1.94 -3.77 -9.20
N ALA A 31 1.14 -3.50 -8.17
CA ALA A 31 -0.01 -2.59 -8.28
C ALA A 31 0.42 -1.20 -8.77
N LEU A 32 1.55 -0.68 -8.29
CA LEU A 32 2.11 0.60 -8.72
C LEU A 32 2.62 0.59 -10.17
N LYS A 33 3.21 -0.52 -10.63
CA LYS A 33 3.81 -0.64 -11.96
C LYS A 33 2.81 -0.99 -13.06
N TYR A 34 1.83 -1.84 -12.76
CA TYR A 34 0.99 -2.51 -13.76
C TYR A 34 -0.48 -2.10 -13.67
N SER A 35 -0.74 -0.79 -13.71
CA SER A 35 -2.10 -0.23 -13.74
C SER A 35 -2.35 0.49 -15.07
N GLY A 36 -3.42 0.10 -15.76
CA GLY A 36 -3.79 0.67 -17.07
C GLY A 36 -4.54 2.00 -16.97
N SER A 37 -5.10 2.31 -15.81
CA SER A 37 -5.73 3.62 -15.53
C SER A 37 -5.45 4.12 -14.11
N SER A 38 -5.65 5.42 -13.90
CA SER A 38 -5.51 6.02 -12.57
C SER A 38 -6.49 5.44 -11.55
N LEU A 39 -7.74 5.15 -11.96
CA LEU A 39 -8.75 4.60 -11.06
C LEU A 39 -8.41 3.16 -10.68
N GLU A 40 -8.01 2.34 -11.66
CA GLU A 40 -7.54 0.97 -11.43
C GLU A 40 -6.34 0.94 -10.47
N LEU A 41 -5.40 1.87 -10.63
CA LEU A 41 -4.25 2.01 -9.74
C LEU A 41 -4.70 2.22 -8.28
N TYR A 42 -5.61 3.16 -8.03
CA TYR A 42 -6.08 3.41 -6.66
C TYR A 42 -6.81 2.19 -6.09
N PHE A 43 -7.67 1.53 -6.88
CA PHE A 43 -8.35 0.29 -6.46
C PHE A 43 -7.38 -0.83 -6.09
N LYS A 44 -6.41 -1.13 -6.96
CA LYS A 44 -5.41 -2.18 -6.72
C LYS A 44 -4.60 -1.89 -5.46
N VAL A 45 -4.09 -0.66 -5.34
CA VAL A 45 -3.31 -0.24 -4.16
C VAL A 45 -4.13 -0.33 -2.88
N SER A 46 -5.38 0.15 -2.89
CA SER A 46 -6.26 0.07 -1.71
C SER A 46 -6.57 -1.37 -1.32
N GLY A 47 -6.81 -2.24 -2.30
CA GLY A 47 -6.99 -3.68 -2.10
C GLY A 47 -5.79 -4.31 -1.40
N SER A 48 -4.59 -4.12 -1.96
CA SER A 48 -3.36 -4.66 -1.38
C SER A 48 -3.08 -4.14 0.03
N LEU A 49 -3.27 -2.84 0.28
CA LEU A 49 -3.13 -2.27 1.62
C LEU A 49 -4.13 -2.89 2.61
N SER A 50 -5.37 -3.13 2.18
CA SER A 50 -6.41 -3.72 3.02
C SER A 50 -6.12 -5.19 3.35
N GLU A 51 -5.61 -5.97 2.40
CA GLU A 51 -5.14 -7.34 2.64
C GLU A 51 -4.00 -7.38 3.65
N ILE A 52 -3.02 -6.48 3.52
CA ILE A 52 -1.89 -6.37 4.45
C ILE A 52 -2.35 -6.03 5.87
N ILE A 53 -3.31 -5.11 6.00
CA ILE A 53 -3.90 -4.78 7.31
C ILE A 53 -4.65 -5.97 7.88
N SER A 54 -5.39 -6.72 7.04
CA SER A 54 -6.28 -7.82 7.47
C SER A 54 -5.53 -9.08 7.84
N ASN A 55 -4.38 -9.36 7.20
CA ASN A 55 -3.59 -10.55 7.49
C ASN A 55 -2.86 -10.50 8.84
N ASP A 56 -2.89 -9.35 9.55
CA ASP A 56 -2.27 -9.11 10.86
C ASP A 56 -0.78 -9.52 10.97
N LEU A 57 -0.10 -9.71 9.83
CA LEU A 57 1.29 -10.17 9.74
C LEU A 57 2.28 -9.14 10.30
N LEU A 58 1.85 -7.89 10.39
CA LEU A 58 2.65 -6.77 10.85
C LEU A 58 2.69 -6.72 12.37
N LYS A 59 3.84 -7.09 12.97
CA LYS A 59 4.05 -6.90 14.42
C LYS A 59 4.36 -5.45 14.80
N ASP A 60 4.68 -4.60 13.82
CA ASP A 60 5.00 -3.18 14.02
C ASP A 60 3.73 -2.30 13.96
N ASP A 61 3.34 -1.77 15.13
CA ASP A 61 2.19 -0.86 15.27
C ASP A 61 2.36 0.48 14.54
N VAL A 62 3.60 0.96 14.39
CA VAL A 62 3.89 2.20 13.66
C VAL A 62 3.68 1.98 12.17
N LEU A 63 4.19 0.87 11.64
CA LEU A 63 3.98 0.49 10.24
C LEU A 63 2.50 0.25 9.93
N LYS A 64 1.78 -0.44 10.83
CA LYS A 64 0.32 -0.60 10.74
C LYS A 64 -0.41 0.73 10.63
N LYS A 65 -0.08 1.71 11.48
CA LYS A 65 -0.68 3.06 11.42
C LYS A 65 -0.36 3.78 10.11
N LYS A 66 0.88 3.67 9.61
CA LYS A 66 1.27 4.26 8.32
C LYS A 66 0.47 3.67 7.15
N ILE A 67 0.31 2.35 7.13
CA ILE A 67 -0.43 1.63 6.09
C ILE A 67 -1.92 2.00 6.14
N LYS A 68 -2.54 2.02 7.33
CA LYS A 68 -3.93 2.47 7.50
C LYS A 68 -4.16 3.88 6.97
N LYS A 69 -3.31 4.84 7.38
CA LYS A 69 -3.38 6.22 6.91
C LYS A 69 -3.22 6.33 5.39
N CYS A 70 -2.27 5.58 4.81
CA CYS A 70 -2.08 5.57 3.37
C CYS A 70 -3.30 4.99 2.64
N ASN A 71 -3.93 3.94 3.18
CA ASN A 71 -5.15 3.36 2.61
C ASN A 71 -6.33 4.34 2.65
N GLU A 72 -6.51 5.07 3.75
CA GLU A 72 -7.51 6.13 3.86
C GLU A 72 -7.27 7.26 2.84
N ASP A 73 -6.03 7.68 2.66
CA ASP A 73 -5.66 8.71 1.69
C ASP A 73 -5.88 8.25 0.25
N VAL A 74 -5.59 6.99 -0.07
CA VAL A 74 -5.86 6.36 -1.38
C VAL A 74 -7.37 6.24 -1.62
N SER A 75 -8.14 5.81 -0.62
CA SER A 75 -9.59 5.55 -0.73
C SER A 75 -10.38 6.81 -1.10
N LYS A 76 -9.90 8.00 -0.72
CA LYS A 76 -10.49 9.30 -1.11
C LYS A 76 -10.50 9.55 -2.62
N TYR A 77 -9.68 8.83 -3.39
CA TYR A 77 -9.59 8.97 -4.85
C TYR A 77 -10.37 7.88 -5.61
N ILE A 78 -10.99 6.96 -4.88
CA ILE A 78 -11.81 5.87 -5.43
C ILE A 78 -13.31 6.23 -5.42
N GLN A 79 -13.71 7.19 -4.58
CA GLN A 79 -15.05 7.77 -4.51
C GLN A 79 -15.33 8.68 -5.70
#